data_AF-F3GMR8-F1
#
_entry.id   AF-F3GMR8-F1
#
_cell.length_a   1.000
_cell.length_b   1.000
_cell.length_c   1.000
_cell.angle_alpha   90.00
_cell.angle_beta   90.00
_cell.angle_gamma   90.00
#
_symmetry.space_group_name_H-M   'P 1'
#
loop_
_entity.id
_entity.type
_entity.pdbx_description
1 polymer ?
#
loop_
_entity_poly.entity_id
_entity_poly.type
_entity_poly.pdbx_seq_one_letter_code
_entity_poly.pdbx_strand_id
1 'polypeptide(L)'
;DAGFMTSMGMTMPLTSFLSQRIGRKRLYLWGVALFIGGSLLGALADSIALVITARVVQGIASGLMIPLSLAIIFSVYEKHERGRVTGLWSAAVMLAPALGPLCGSL
;
A
#
# COMPACT_ATOMS: atom_id res chain seq x y z
N ASP A 1 -0.89 -12.11 14.16
CA ASP A 1 0.52 -11.76 13.91
C ASP A 1 1.28 -12.71 12.98
N ALA A 2 1.22 -14.04 13.15
CA ALA A 2 1.89 -14.97 12.20
C ALA A 2 1.34 -14.93 10.76
N GLY A 3 0.00 -14.87 10.57
CA GLY A 3 -0.62 -14.85 9.24
C GLY A 3 -0.31 -13.59 8.40
N PHE A 4 -0.03 -12.47 9.05
CA PHE A 4 0.35 -11.21 8.40
C PHE A 4 1.78 -11.29 7.83
N MET A 5 2.70 -11.89 8.59
CA MET A 5 4.08 -12.07 8.14
C MET A 5 4.22 -13.16 7.07
N THR A 6 3.45 -14.26 7.16
CA THR A 6 3.51 -15.34 6.17
C THR A 6 2.94 -14.92 4.80
N SER A 7 1.85 -14.14 4.79
CA SER A 7 1.26 -13.61 3.54
C SER A 7 2.14 -12.55 2.87
N MET A 8 2.79 -11.70 3.66
CA MET A 8 3.74 -10.67 3.20
C MET A 8 5.01 -11.28 2.57
N GLY A 9 5.49 -12.40 3.11
CA GLY A 9 6.64 -13.14 2.55
C GLY A 9 6.35 -13.84 1.22
N MET A 10 5.14 -14.39 1.04
CA MET A 10 4.75 -15.05 -0.21
C MET A 10 4.45 -14.08 -1.37
N THR A 11 4.03 -12.85 -1.06
CA THR A 11 3.69 -11.85 -2.09
C THR A 11 4.89 -11.10 -2.65
N MET A 12 6.01 -11.02 -1.92
CA MET A 12 7.25 -10.37 -2.38
C MET A 12 7.77 -10.90 -3.75
N PRO A 13 7.91 -12.22 -3.99
CA PRO A 13 8.35 -12.72 -5.30
C PRO A 13 7.29 -12.56 -6.40
N LEU A 14 5.99 -12.71 -6.08
CA LEU A 14 4.89 -12.53 -7.03
C LEU A 14 4.81 -11.08 -7.54
N THR A 15 5.05 -10.11 -6.66
CA THR A 15 5.07 -8.69 -7.00
C THR A 15 6.24 -8.33 -7.90
N SER A 16 7.42 -8.95 -7.69
CA SER A 16 8.61 -8.77 -8.53
C SER A 16 8.39 -9.29 -9.96
N PHE A 17 7.75 -10.47 -10.10
CA PHE A 17 7.46 -11.07 -11.41
C PHE A 17 6.37 -10.31 -12.17
N LEU A 18 5.30 -9.89 -11.48
CA LEU A 18 4.19 -9.16 -12.09
C LEU A 18 4.56 -7.71 -12.41
N SER A 19 5.46 -7.10 -11.62
CA SER A 19 6.03 -5.78 -11.89
C SER A 19 6.85 -5.71 -13.18
N GLN A 20 7.44 -6.82 -13.64
CA GLN A 20 8.19 -6.87 -14.90
C GLN A 20 7.27 -6.99 -16.12
N ARG A 21 6.10 -7.64 -16.00
CA ARG A 21 5.17 -7.82 -17.14
C ARG A 21 4.17 -6.68 -17.33
N ILE A 22 3.66 -6.10 -16.24
CA ILE A 22 2.56 -5.10 -16.30
C ILE A 22 3.07 -3.66 -16.16
N GLY A 23 4.33 -3.49 -15.72
CA GLY A 23 4.95 -2.21 -15.46
C GLY A 23 4.61 -1.67 -14.06
N ARG A 24 5.65 -1.21 -13.35
CA ARG A 24 5.56 -0.69 -11.97
C ARG A 24 4.42 0.30 -11.75
N LYS A 25 4.23 1.23 -12.68
CA LYS A 25 3.17 2.26 -12.61
C LYS A 25 1.75 1.65 -12.63
N ARG A 26 1.50 0.63 -13.45
CA ARG A 26 0.16 0.03 -13.56
C ARG A 26 -0.15 -0.88 -12.38
N LEU A 27 0.84 -1.61 -11.89
CA LEU A 27 0.67 -2.42 -10.69
C LEU A 27 0.39 -1.55 -9.45
N TYR A 28 1.04 -0.38 -9.35
CA TYR A 28 0.72 0.61 -8.31
C TYR A 28 -0.72 1.12 -8.41
N LEU A 29 -1.19 1.46 -9.61
CA LEU A 29 -2.57 1.91 -9.82
C LEU A 29 -3.60 0.82 -9.52
N TRP A 30 -3.32 -0.44 -9.83
CA TRP A 30 -4.15 -1.57 -9.43
C TRP A 30 -4.22 -1.72 -7.91
N GLY A 31 -3.09 -1.55 -7.21
CA GLY A 31 -3.06 -1.53 -5.74
C GLY A 31 -3.92 -0.40 -5.16
N VAL A 32 -3.83 0.81 -5.73
CA VAL A 32 -4.68 1.94 -5.33
C VAL A 32 -6.16 1.62 -5.56
N ALA A 33 -6.52 1.07 -6.71
CA ALA A 33 -7.90 0.69 -7.01
C ALA A 33 -8.42 -0.37 -6.03
N LEU A 34 -7.59 -1.36 -5.69
CA LEU A 34 -7.94 -2.40 -4.72
C LEU A 34 -8.09 -1.83 -3.31
N PHE A 35 -7.25 -0.86 -2.92
CA PHE A 35 -7.36 -0.17 -1.64
C PHE A 35 -8.65 0.64 -1.52
N ILE A 36 -9.00 1.38 -2.57
CA ILE A 36 -10.26 2.15 -2.63
C ILE A 36 -11.46 1.20 -2.57
N GLY A 37 -11.43 0.09 -3.32
CA GLY A 37 -12.47 -0.93 -3.28
C GLY A 37 -12.63 -1.56 -1.90
N GLY A 38 -11.52 -1.90 -1.23
CA GLY A 38 -11.51 -2.40 0.14
C GLY A 38 -12.05 -1.38 1.16
N SER A 39 -11.71 -0.10 1.02
CA SER A 39 -12.30 0.98 1.83
C SER A 39 -13.80 1.12 1.65
N LEU A 40 -14.28 1.04 0.41
CA LEU A 40 -15.71 1.16 0.13
C LEU A 40 -16.49 -0.03 0.68
N LEU A 41 -15.94 -1.24 0.55
CA LEU A 41 -16.49 -2.45 1.17
C LEU A 41 -16.50 -2.36 2.70
N GLY A 42 -15.46 -1.79 3.31
CA GLY A 42 -15.40 -1.56 4.75
C GLY A 42 -16.38 -0.49 5.22
N ALA A 43 -16.63 0.55 4.42
CA ALA A 43 -17.59 1.62 4.74
C ALA A 43 -19.04 1.15 4.65
N LEU A 44 -19.34 0.22 3.75
CA LEU A 44 -20.67 -0.38 3.56
C LEU A 44 -20.86 -1.70 4.33
N ALA A 45 -19.92 -2.06 5.21
CA ALA A 45 -19.95 -3.34 5.90
C ALA A 45 -20.95 -3.34 7.06
N ASP A 46 -22.03 -4.10 6.91
CA ASP A 46 -23.04 -4.37 7.97
C ASP A 46 -22.68 -5.57 8.86
N SER A 47 -21.52 -6.20 8.64
CA SER A 47 -21.10 -7.40 9.38
C SER A 47 -19.60 -7.43 9.64
N ILE A 48 -19.23 -7.92 10.83
CA ILE A 48 -17.83 -8.11 11.27
C ILE A 48 -17.02 -8.92 10.24
N ALA A 49 -17.61 -9.96 9.65
CA ALA A 49 -16.91 -10.79 8.66
C ALA A 49 -16.53 -9.99 7.40
N LEU A 50 -17.39 -9.05 7.00
CA LEU A 50 -17.20 -8.18 5.84
C LEU A 50 -16.14 -7.11 6.12
N VAL A 51 -16.13 -6.54 7.33
CA VAL A 51 -15.06 -5.66 7.82
C VAL A 51 -13.71 -6.37 7.81
N ILE A 52 -13.63 -7.61 8.32
CA ILE A 52 -12.38 -8.38 8.34
C ILE A 52 -11.88 -8.64 6.92
N THR A 53 -12.77 -9.01 6.01
CA THR A 53 -12.42 -9.26 4.60
C THR A 53 -11.92 -7.98 3.93
N ALA A 54 -12.59 -6.85 4.15
CA ALA A 54 -12.16 -5.53 3.68
C ALA A 54 -10.76 -5.16 4.21
N ARG A 55 -10.47 -5.44 5.48
CA ARG A 55 -9.15 -5.20 6.09
C ARG A 55 -8.05 -6.08 5.52
N VAL A 56 -8.35 -7.36 5.23
CA VAL A 56 -7.40 -8.25 4.56
C VAL A 56 -7.05 -7.73 3.16
N VAL A 57 -8.06 -7.32 2.39
CA VAL A 57 -7.87 -6.74 1.05
C VAL A 57 -7.06 -5.44 1.11
N GLN A 58 -7.38 -4.53 2.04
CA GLN A 58 -6.60 -3.31 2.26
C GLN A 58 -5.15 -3.59 2.69
N GLY A 59 -4.92 -4.62 3.51
CA GLY A 59 -3.59 -5.05 3.93
C GLY A 59 -2.75 -5.53 2.75
N ILE A 60 -3.33 -6.36 1.88
CA ILE A 60 -2.68 -6.81 0.64
C ILE A 60 -2.36 -5.61 -0.26
N ALA A 61 -3.32 -4.70 -0.47
CA ALA A 61 -3.12 -3.51 -1.28
C ALA A 61 -1.98 -2.62 -0.75
N SER A 62 -1.96 -2.38 0.57
CA SER A 62 -0.94 -1.55 1.22
C SER A 62 0.46 -2.17 1.16
N GLY A 63 0.55 -3.49 1.35
CA GLY A 63 1.80 -4.25 1.29
C GLY A 63 2.44 -4.24 -0.11
N LEU A 64 1.64 -4.09 -1.16
CA LEU A 64 2.11 -3.93 -2.54
C LEU A 64 2.52 -2.49 -2.84
N MET A 65 1.74 -1.50 -2.39
CA MET A 65 1.93 -0.09 -2.74
C MET A 65 3.24 0.51 -2.21
N ILE A 66 3.68 0.13 -1.01
CA ILE A 66 4.92 0.66 -0.40
C ILE A 66 6.17 0.31 -1.24
N PRO A 67 6.48 -0.98 -1.51
CA PRO A 67 7.65 -1.32 -2.31
C PRO A 67 7.54 -0.83 -3.76
N LEU A 68 6.33 -0.80 -4.33
CA LEU A 68 6.10 -0.23 -5.66
C LEU A 68 6.38 1.28 -5.71
N SER A 69 5.97 2.03 -4.70
CA SER A 69 6.23 3.48 -4.61
C SER A 69 7.73 3.77 -4.61
N LEU A 70 8.48 3.07 -3.75
CA LEU A 70 9.94 3.20 -3.69
C LEU A 70 10.61 2.79 -5.01
N ALA A 71 10.13 1.71 -5.64
CA ALA A 71 10.64 1.25 -6.92
C ALA A 71 10.36 2.25 -8.07
N ILE A 72 9.23 2.97 -8.03
CA ILE A 72 8.91 4.05 -8.98
C ILE A 72 9.82 5.25 -8.73
N ILE A 73 9.97 5.69 -7.48
CA ILE A 73 10.85 6.80 -7.10
C ILE A 73 12.27 6.53 -7.59
N PHE A 74 12.81 5.34 -7.34
CA PHE A 74 14.16 4.98 -7.79
C PHE A 74 14.30 4.83 -9.30
N SER A 75 13.19 4.61 -10.04
CA SER A 75 13.22 4.57 -11.51
C SER A 75 13.11 5.94 -12.18
N VAL A 76 12.51 6.93 -11.50
CA VAL A 76 12.29 8.28 -12.05
C VAL A 76 13.37 9.27 -11.60
N TYR A 77 13.87 9.14 -10.36
CA TYR A 77 14.81 10.08 -9.76
C TYR A 77 16.27 9.57 -9.77
N GLU A 78 17.19 10.48 -10.07
CA GLU A 78 18.63 10.23 -10.06
C GLU A 78 19.18 9.99 -8.65
N LYS A 79 20.30 9.27 -8.54
CA LYS A 79 20.88 8.84 -7.25
C LYS A 79 21.04 9.96 -6.22
N HIS A 80 21.33 11.19 -6.65
CA HIS A 80 21.56 12.33 -5.79
C HIS A 80 20.26 12.88 -5.16
N GLU A 81 19.11 12.75 -5.84
CA GLU A 81 17.81 13.21 -5.34
C GLU A 81 17.06 12.14 -4.56
N ARG A 82 17.40 10.87 -4.75
CA ARG A 82 16.71 9.73 -4.10
C ARG A 82 16.57 9.91 -2.60
N GLY A 83 17.63 10.31 -1.90
CA GLY A 83 17.61 10.51 -0.45
C GLY A 83 16.60 11.57 -0.01
N ARG A 84 16.52 12.70 -0.72
CA ARG A 84 15.56 13.77 -0.45
C ARG A 84 14.13 13.30 -0.70
N VAL A 85 13.88 12.62 -1.81
CA VAL A 85 12.54 12.16 -2.18
C VAL A 85 12.06 11.04 -1.26
N THR A 86 12.93 10.09 -0.90
CA THR A 86 12.57 9.03 0.07
C THR A 86 12.37 9.58 1.47
N GLY A 87 13.12 10.61 1.88
CA GLY A 87 12.94 11.28 3.17
C GLY A 87 11.61 12.03 3.25
N LEU A 88 11.20 12.69 2.16
CA LEU A 88 9.88 13.33 2.07
C LEU A 88 8.76 12.27 2.06
N TRP A 89 8.94 11.18 1.32
CA TRP A 89 8.00 10.07 1.29
C TRP A 89 7.82 9.43 2.67
N SER A 90 8.90 9.17 3.41
CA SER A 90 8.81 8.60 4.76
C SER A 90 8.16 9.57 5.75
N ALA A 91 8.46 10.87 5.66
CA ALA A 91 7.79 11.89 6.45
C ALA A 91 6.27 11.89 6.19
N ALA A 92 5.84 11.82 4.93
CA ALA A 92 4.43 11.74 4.57
C ALA A 92 3.75 10.47 5.13
N VAL A 93 4.43 9.32 5.05
CA VAL A 93 3.93 8.05 5.59
C VAL A 93 3.78 8.09 7.11
N MET A 94 4.66 8.77 7.84
CA MET A 94 4.54 8.93 9.30
C MET A 94 3.50 9.98 9.71
N LEU A 95 3.30 11.02 8.90
CA LEU A 95 2.27 12.02 9.13
C LEU A 95 0.86 11.46 8.92
N ALA A 96 0.67 10.53 7.98
CA ALA A 96 -0.63 9.92 7.71
C ALA A 96 -1.32 9.30 8.95
N PRO A 97 -0.69 8.39 9.73
CA PRO A 97 -1.27 7.86 10.95
C PRO A 97 -1.32 8.88 12.09
N ALA A 98 -0.46 9.91 12.09
CA ALA A 98 -0.52 10.98 13.09
C ALA A 98 -1.75 11.89 12.90
N LEU A 99 -2.14 12.14 11.65
CA LEU A 99 -3.33 12.93 11.31
C LEU A 99 -4.63 12.11 11.29
N GLY A 100 -4.53 10.79 11.15
CA GLY A 100 -5.69 9.88 11.09
C GLY A 100 -6.70 10.06 12.23
N PRO A 101 -6.27 10.11 13.51
CA PRO A 101 -7.18 10.35 14.64
C PRO A 101 -7.88 11.70 14.57
N LEU A 102 -7.19 12.76 14.14
CA LEU A 102 -7.72 14.12 14.11
C LEU A 102 -8.88 14.29 13.11
N CYS A 103 -8.82 13.59 11.98
CA CYS A 103 -9.91 13.59 11.00
C CYS A 103 -11.04 12.61 11.33
N GLY A 104 -10.77 11.55 12.10
CA GLY A 104 -11.75 10.51 12.44
C GLY A 104 -12.49 10.73 13.75
N SER A 105 -12.01 11.62 14.61
CA SER A 105 -12.59 11.92 15.92
C SER A 105 -13.49 13.17 15.96
N LEU A 106 -13.82 13.76 14.81
CA LEU A 106 -14.75 14.88 14.66
C LEU A 106 -16.10 14.42 14.12
#